data_AF-F2TSR4-F1
#
_entry.id   AF-F2TSR4-F1
#
_cell.length_a   1.000
_cell.length_b   1.000
_cell.length_c   1.000
_cell.angle_alpha   90.00
_cell.angle_beta   90.00
_cell.angle_gamma   90.00
#
_symmetry.space_group_name_H-M   'P 1'
#
loop_
_entity.id
_entity.type
_entity.pdbx_description
1 polymer ?
#
loop_
_entity_poly.entity_id
_entity_poly.type
_entity_poly.pdbx_seq_one_letter_code
_entity_poly.pdbx_strand_id
1 'polypeptide(L)'
;MRFSVPAFIVPALIALLSFGSNALAAECYSRSGGYPCATLDEAMNAFSYYCANYYDKPCHEFVKITYKGTVWVGHVGAFNNPSDCFEAGRQIVYECYGKKDGGSWTSNQKSINVNYCQW
;
A
#
# COMPACT_ATOMS: atom_id res chain seq x y z
N MET A 1 -15.08 -6.54 69.28
CA MET A 1 -13.79 -6.39 68.56
C MET A 1 -14.13 -5.94 67.15
N ARG A 2 -13.66 -4.76 66.76
CA ARG A 2 -13.95 -4.13 65.46
C ARG A 2 -12.86 -4.58 64.48
N PHE A 3 -13.23 -5.24 63.39
CA PHE A 3 -12.30 -5.59 62.33
C PHE A 3 -12.29 -4.47 61.29
N SER A 4 -11.25 -3.64 61.35
CA SER A 4 -10.90 -2.67 60.31
C SER A 4 -10.02 -3.39 59.29
N VAL A 5 -10.50 -3.56 58.06
CA VAL A 5 -9.68 -4.08 56.95
C VAL A 5 -9.20 -2.88 56.12
N PRO A 6 -7.90 -2.74 55.86
CA PRO A 6 -7.36 -1.59 55.15
C PRO A 6 -7.73 -1.62 53.66
N ALA A 7 -7.86 -0.42 53.11
CA ALA A 7 -7.81 -0.16 51.67
C ALA A 7 -6.46 -0.58 51.08
N PHE A 8 -6.36 -0.55 49.74
CA PHE A 8 -5.23 -0.97 48.89
C PHE A 8 -5.25 -2.49 48.64
N ILE A 9 -5.28 -3.04 47.43
CA ILE A 9 -4.58 -2.68 46.19
C ILE A 9 -5.39 -3.21 44.99
N VAL A 10 -5.62 -2.36 43.99
CA VAL A 10 -6.21 -2.70 42.69
C VAL A 10 -5.29 -3.65 41.92
N PRO A 11 -5.74 -4.82 41.42
CA PRO A 11 -4.94 -5.57 40.46
C PRO A 11 -4.94 -4.79 39.14
N ALA A 12 -3.78 -4.26 38.80
CA ALA A 12 -3.52 -3.55 37.56
C ALA A 12 -3.84 -4.44 36.34
N LEU A 13 -4.94 -4.14 35.64
CA LEU A 13 -5.16 -4.52 34.25
C LEU A 13 -4.25 -3.66 33.37
N ILE A 14 -2.97 -4.06 33.23
CA ILE A 14 -2.05 -3.45 32.27
C ILE A 14 -1.33 -4.57 31.52
N ALA A 15 -1.86 -4.95 30.36
CA ALA A 15 -1.19 -5.67 29.26
C ALA A 15 -2.27 -5.98 28.21
N LEU A 16 -2.19 -5.65 26.93
CA LEU A 16 -1.21 -4.99 26.10
C LEU A 16 -2.02 -4.22 25.06
N LEU A 17 -1.94 -2.89 25.04
CA LEU A 17 -2.12 -2.18 23.78
C LEU A 17 -0.91 -2.56 22.94
N SER A 18 -1.02 -3.70 22.26
CA SER A 18 -0.22 -4.00 21.08
C SER A 18 -0.43 -2.80 20.17
N PHE A 19 0.49 -1.84 20.24
CA PHE A 19 0.75 -0.94 19.13
C PHE A 19 1.08 -1.88 17.97
N GLY A 20 0.04 -2.22 17.19
CA GLY A 20 0.23 -2.93 15.94
C GLY A 20 1.33 -2.18 15.23
N SER A 21 2.41 -2.89 14.93
CA SER A 21 3.51 -2.36 14.15
C SER A 21 2.91 -1.54 13.02
N ASN A 22 3.20 -0.23 12.96
CA ASN A 22 2.91 0.59 11.80
C ASN A 22 3.85 0.15 10.66
N ALA A 23 3.78 -1.13 10.30
CA ALA A 23 4.36 -1.62 9.07
C ALA A 23 3.49 -1.01 7.98
N LEU A 24 4.07 -0.01 7.31
CA LEU A 24 3.58 0.57 6.08
C LEU A 24 3.61 -0.55 5.02
N ALA A 25 2.60 -1.42 5.04
CA ALA A 25 2.51 -2.58 4.18
C ALA A 25 1.71 -2.21 2.94
N ALA A 26 2.06 -2.81 1.81
CA ALA A 26 1.20 -2.68 0.66
C ALA A 26 -0.13 -3.39 0.93
N GLU A 27 -1.24 -2.71 0.65
CA GLU A 27 -2.57 -3.29 0.81
C GLU A 27 -3.02 -3.86 -0.52
N CYS A 28 -3.13 -5.19 -0.60
CA CYS A 28 -3.55 -5.85 -1.82
C CYS A 28 -5.07 -5.84 -1.96
N TYR A 29 -5.58 -5.31 -3.07
CA TYR A 29 -7.02 -5.23 -3.32
C TYR A 29 -7.64 -6.63 -3.41
N SER A 30 -8.93 -6.76 -3.11
CA SER A 30 -9.66 -7.98 -3.46
C SER A 30 -9.62 -8.19 -4.97
N ARG A 31 -9.59 -9.45 -5.43
CA ARG A 31 -9.66 -9.75 -6.87
C ARG A 31 -10.95 -9.14 -7.42
N SER A 32 -10.81 -8.21 -8.36
CA SER A 32 -11.96 -7.59 -9.06
C SER A 32 -12.48 -8.50 -10.18
N GLY A 33 -11.73 -9.56 -10.52
CA GLY A 33 -12.14 -10.54 -11.55
C GLY A 33 -11.80 -10.08 -12.97
N GLY A 34 -10.99 -9.02 -13.10
CA GLY A 34 -10.52 -8.51 -14.37
C GLY A 34 -9.57 -9.46 -15.11
N TYR A 35 -9.64 -9.51 -16.44
CA TYR A 35 -8.75 -10.29 -17.29
C TYR A 35 -8.70 -9.69 -18.70
N PRO A 36 -7.56 -9.72 -19.44
CA PRO A 36 -6.26 -10.25 -19.04
C PRO A 36 -5.53 -9.39 -17.99
N CYS A 37 -4.72 -10.04 -17.18
CA CYS A 37 -3.79 -9.37 -16.28
C CYS A 37 -2.42 -9.20 -16.95
N ALA A 38 -1.79 -8.05 -16.71
CA ALA A 38 -0.43 -7.80 -17.10
C ALA A 38 0.54 -8.75 -16.37
N THR A 39 1.67 -9.03 -17.01
CA THR A 39 2.76 -9.81 -16.41
C THR A 39 3.50 -9.02 -15.32
N LEU A 40 4.33 -9.70 -14.53
CA LEU A 40 5.13 -9.09 -13.46
C LEU A 40 6.02 -7.98 -14.03
N ASP A 41 6.71 -8.28 -15.13
CA ASP A 41 7.60 -7.34 -15.80
C ASP A 41 6.84 -6.12 -16.31
N GLU A 42 5.61 -6.30 -16.78
CA GLU A 42 4.77 -5.18 -17.24
C GLU A 42 4.28 -4.31 -16.09
N ALA A 43 3.95 -4.89 -14.94
CA ALA A 43 3.65 -4.13 -13.73
C ALA A 43 4.87 -3.31 -13.27
N MET A 44 6.06 -3.91 -13.26
CA MET A 44 7.30 -3.21 -12.92
C MET A 44 7.65 -2.10 -13.92
N ASN A 45 7.50 -2.38 -15.22
CA ASN A 45 7.72 -1.38 -16.27
C ASN A 45 6.70 -0.23 -16.20
N ALA A 46 5.44 -0.52 -15.84
CA ALA A 46 4.43 0.50 -15.63
C ALA A 46 4.82 1.46 -14.51
N PHE A 47 5.32 0.96 -13.37
CA PHE A 47 5.85 1.84 -12.31
C PHE A 47 7.08 2.63 -12.78
N SER A 48 8.01 2.00 -13.50
CA SER A 48 9.18 2.71 -14.03
C SER A 48 8.76 3.87 -14.94
N TYR A 49 7.82 3.65 -15.85
CA TYR A 49 7.30 4.70 -16.74
C TYR A 49 6.54 5.76 -15.93
N TYR A 50 5.61 5.35 -15.07
CA TYR A 50 4.76 6.28 -14.32
C TYR A 50 5.60 7.21 -13.44
N CYS A 51 6.51 6.65 -12.65
CA CYS A 51 7.33 7.40 -11.71
C CYS A 51 8.36 8.28 -12.43
N ALA A 52 8.81 7.94 -13.64
CA ALA A 52 9.66 8.83 -14.42
C ALA A 52 8.95 10.11 -14.88
N ASN A 53 7.62 10.09 -15.01
CA ASN A 53 6.84 11.18 -15.62
C ASN A 53 5.97 11.96 -14.62
N TYR A 54 5.52 11.33 -13.54
CA TYR A 54 4.44 11.87 -12.72
C TYR A 54 4.73 11.91 -11.21
N TYR A 55 5.90 11.47 -10.75
CA TYR A 55 6.18 11.33 -9.31
C TYR A 55 6.00 12.62 -8.48
N ASP A 56 6.18 13.78 -9.10
CA ASP A 56 6.19 15.09 -8.44
C ASP A 56 4.79 15.71 -8.32
N LYS A 57 3.77 15.06 -8.87
CA LYS A 57 2.41 15.59 -8.91
C LYS A 57 1.77 15.45 -7.53
N PRO A 58 1.06 16.47 -7.03
CA PRO A 58 0.43 16.40 -5.70
C PRO A 58 -0.72 15.40 -5.65
N CYS A 59 -1.36 15.16 -6.79
CA CYS A 59 -2.37 14.13 -7.00
C CYS A 59 -2.42 13.86 -8.50
N HIS A 60 -2.40 12.59 -8.90
CA HIS A 60 -2.52 12.21 -10.29
C HIS A 60 -3.42 10.98 -10.42
N GLU A 61 -4.41 11.11 -11.30
CA GLU A 61 -5.34 10.04 -11.64
C GLU A 61 -4.65 8.80 -12.18
N PHE A 62 -5.40 7.70 -12.25
CA PHE A 62 -4.94 6.45 -12.82
C PHE A 62 -4.62 6.62 -14.31
N VAL A 63 -3.34 6.47 -14.65
CA VAL A 63 -2.86 6.46 -16.03
C VAL A 63 -2.84 5.01 -16.52
N LYS A 64 -3.51 4.78 -17.67
CA LYS A 64 -3.46 3.50 -18.39
C LYS A 64 -2.13 3.36 -19.12
N ILE A 65 -1.31 2.39 -18.73
CA ILE A 65 -0.02 2.09 -19.35
C ILE A 65 -0.14 0.73 -20.05
N THR A 66 0.02 0.72 -21.37
CA THR A 66 -0.17 -0.47 -22.20
C THR A 66 1.12 -0.84 -22.92
N TYR A 67 1.59 -2.05 -22.68
CA TYR A 67 2.62 -2.72 -23.47
C TYR A 67 1.99 -3.94 -24.17
N LYS A 68 2.18 -5.16 -23.66
CA LYS A 68 1.39 -6.34 -24.10
C LYS A 68 0.18 -6.56 -23.18
N GLY A 69 0.37 -6.33 -21.88
CA GLY A 69 -0.65 -6.17 -20.85
C GLY A 69 -0.96 -4.70 -20.56
N THR A 70 -2.03 -4.46 -19.82
CA THR A 70 -2.45 -3.11 -19.38
C THR A 70 -2.36 -3.00 -17.87
N VAL A 71 -1.73 -1.94 -17.39
CA VAL A 71 -1.61 -1.61 -15.97
C VAL A 71 -2.10 -0.19 -15.75
N TRP A 72 -2.81 0.05 -14.66
CA TRP A 72 -3.25 1.39 -14.26
C TRP A 72 -2.52 1.80 -13.01
N VAL A 73 -1.84 2.93 -13.03
CA VAL A 73 -1.10 3.47 -11.87
C VAL A 73 -1.61 4.87 -11.56
N GLY A 74 -1.89 5.15 -10.29
CA GLY A 74 -2.35 6.45 -9.80
C GLY A 74 -1.71 6.76 -8.44
N HIS A 75 -1.60 8.04 -8.07
CA HIS A 75 -1.08 8.40 -6.76
C HIS A 75 -1.65 9.71 -6.19
N VAL A 76 -1.53 9.85 -4.88
CA VAL A 76 -1.80 11.06 -4.11
C VAL A 76 -0.54 11.38 -3.29
N GLY A 77 -0.20 12.65 -3.17
CA GLY A 77 1.00 13.14 -2.49
C GLY A 77 2.26 12.98 -3.33
N ALA A 78 2.95 14.08 -3.59
CA ALA A 78 4.16 14.09 -4.40
C ALA A 78 5.30 13.29 -3.74
N PHE A 79 5.93 12.42 -4.52
CA PHE A 79 7.19 11.77 -4.13
C PHE A 79 8.36 12.75 -4.30
N ASN A 80 9.44 12.54 -3.55
CA ASN A 80 10.58 13.46 -3.58
C ASN A 80 11.40 13.28 -4.87
N ASN A 81 11.45 12.05 -5.38
CA ASN A 81 12.15 11.68 -6.59
C ASN A 81 11.49 10.44 -7.24
N PRO A 82 11.80 10.14 -8.52
CA PRO A 82 11.25 8.97 -9.22
C PRO A 82 11.55 7.63 -8.54
N SER A 83 12.73 7.49 -7.92
CA SER A 83 13.15 6.25 -7.26
C SER A 83 12.28 5.95 -6.04
N ASP A 84 11.96 6.94 -5.20
CA ASP A 84 11.06 6.75 -4.04
C ASP A 84 9.67 6.27 -4.49
N CYS A 85 9.15 6.85 -5.57
CA CYS A 85 7.88 6.44 -6.18
C CYS A 85 7.93 4.99 -6.68
N PHE A 86 9.01 4.64 -7.39
CA PHE A 86 9.20 3.30 -7.94
C PHE A 86 9.35 2.26 -6.83
N GLU A 87 10.09 2.57 -5.77
CA GLU A 87 10.29 1.69 -4.64
C GLU A 87 8.99 1.40 -3.89
N ALA A 88 8.15 2.41 -3.69
CA ALA A 88 6.80 2.23 -3.17
C ALA A 88 5.97 1.29 -4.07
N GLY A 89 5.99 1.51 -5.39
CA GLY A 89 5.33 0.62 -6.35
C GLY A 89 5.85 -0.82 -6.33
N ARG A 90 7.18 -0.99 -6.25
CA ARG A 90 7.85 -2.29 -6.18
C ARG A 90 7.41 -3.11 -4.97
N GLN A 91 7.22 -2.46 -3.82
CA GLN A 91 6.69 -3.13 -2.63
C GLN A 91 5.29 -3.70 -2.88
N ILE A 92 4.41 -2.94 -3.54
CA ILE A 92 3.08 -3.44 -3.94
C ILE A 92 3.19 -4.66 -4.84
N VAL A 93 4.09 -4.63 -5.83
CA VAL A 93 4.29 -5.76 -6.74
C VAL A 93 4.75 -7.00 -5.97
N TYR A 94 5.77 -6.88 -5.12
CA TYR A 94 6.29 -8.01 -4.35
C TYR A 94 5.27 -8.62 -3.38
N GLU A 95 4.42 -7.80 -2.78
CA GLU A 95 3.45 -8.28 -1.81
C GLU A 95 2.20 -8.86 -2.50
N CYS A 96 1.72 -8.24 -3.58
CA CYS A 96 0.39 -8.47 -4.14
C CYS A 96 0.36 -9.24 -5.46
N TYR A 97 1.39 -9.12 -6.30
CA TYR A 97 1.36 -9.73 -7.63
C TYR A 97 1.22 -11.27 -7.54
N GLY A 98 0.40 -11.85 -8.43
CA GLY A 98 0.09 -13.29 -8.45
C GLY A 98 -0.90 -13.74 -7.36
N LYS A 99 -1.15 -12.92 -6.34
CA LYS A 99 -2.15 -13.18 -5.29
C LYS A 99 -3.44 -12.43 -5.57
N LYS A 100 -3.32 -11.16 -5.97
CA LYS A 100 -4.41 -10.20 -6.17
C LYS A 100 -4.21 -9.40 -7.45
N ASP A 101 -5.26 -8.67 -7.86
CA ASP A 101 -5.32 -7.95 -9.14
C ASP A 101 -4.70 -6.54 -9.05
N GLY A 102 -4.21 -6.15 -7.88
CA GLY A 102 -3.68 -4.82 -7.62
C GLY A 102 -3.38 -4.60 -6.14
N GLY A 103 -3.00 -3.37 -5.81
CA GLY A 103 -2.81 -2.93 -4.44
C GLY A 103 -2.39 -1.47 -4.32
N SER A 104 -2.23 -1.02 -3.09
CA SER A 104 -1.76 0.31 -2.75
C SER A 104 -0.57 0.26 -1.80
N TRP A 105 0.21 1.33 -1.78
CA TRP A 105 1.20 1.59 -0.75
C TRP A 105 0.94 2.99 -0.22
N THR A 106 0.95 3.18 1.09
CA THR A 106 0.67 4.48 1.72
C THR A 106 1.67 4.78 2.82
N SER A 107 2.28 5.96 2.80
CA SER A 107 3.16 6.47 3.85
C SER A 107 3.28 7.99 3.81
N ASN A 108 3.39 8.64 4.97
CA ASN A 108 3.68 10.07 5.08
C ASN A 108 2.82 10.96 4.17
N GLN A 109 1.50 10.74 4.16
CA GLN A 109 0.51 11.46 3.32
C GLN A 109 0.67 11.22 1.80
N LYS A 110 1.47 10.22 1.40
CA LYS A 110 1.63 9.77 0.02
C LYS A 110 0.97 8.41 -0.12
N SER A 111 0.36 8.15 -1.26
CA SER A 111 -0.20 6.85 -1.61
C SER A 111 -0.03 6.59 -3.10
N ILE A 112 0.46 5.42 -3.48
CA ILE A 112 0.50 4.97 -4.87
C ILE A 112 -0.30 3.68 -5.00
N ASN A 113 -1.04 3.56 -6.10
CA ASN A 113 -2.08 2.56 -6.29
C ASN A 113 -1.91 1.94 -7.67
N VAL A 114 -2.16 0.64 -7.79
CA VAL A 114 -2.03 -0.10 -9.05
C VAL A 114 -3.13 -1.13 -9.25
N ASN A 115 -3.60 -1.25 -10.49
CA ASN A 115 -4.39 -2.37 -10.98
C ASN A 115 -3.64 -3.07 -12.12
N TYR A 116 -3.39 -4.37 -11.96
CA TYR A 116 -2.69 -5.22 -12.93
C TYR A 116 -3.61 -5.78 -14.01
N CYS A 117 -4.92 -5.84 -13.76
CA CYS A 117 -5.89 -6.49 -14.63
C CYS A 117 -6.87 -5.50 -15.25
N GLN A 118 -7.38 -5.83 -16.44
CA GLN A 118 -8.44 -5.03 -17.06
C GLN A 118 -9.74 -5.12 -16.26
N TRP A 119 -10.20 -3.98 -15.75
CA TRP A 119 -11.53 -3.75 -15.17
C TRP A 119 -12.66 -3.71 -16.21
#